data_AF-A0A6I3KG58-F1
#
_entry.id   AF-A0A6I3KG58-F1
#
_cell.length_a   1.000
_cell.length_b   1.000
_cell.length_c   1.000
_cell.angle_alpha   90.00
_cell.angle_beta   90.00
_cell.angle_gamma   90.00
#
_symmetry.space_group_name_H-M   'P 1'
#
loop_
_entity.id
_entity.type
_entity.pdbx_description
1 polymer ?
#
loop_
_entity_poly.entity_id
_entity_poly.type
_entity_poly.pdbx_seq_one_letter_code
_entity_poly.pdbx_strand_id
1 'polypeptide(L)'
;MHRCALFCALAAGLAGPALADEKCRGEVAAAFNKQRTSRAFAMTTELKTPSGVVEIKAEYQPPDRMRQTVTAPGQEMLETVLYGQRAYSRQGTKWEELMPAVAQTIIAQVRAATIDPPKEVGNFDCMGTTTLDGKEYLAYRSVEKQADAGAATGAPQLHRMIYLDPKTGLPALNIVAGDGPNAETVFKATYDYPEKIEIEDHPDAPLVKMR
;
A
#
# COMPACT_ATOMS: atom_id res chain seq x y z
N MET A 1 7.65 37.79 -61.16
CA MET A 1 7.43 36.37 -60.78
C MET A 1 8.01 36.18 -59.39
N HIS A 2 7.23 35.57 -58.51
CA HIS A 2 7.37 35.64 -57.04
C HIS A 2 8.57 34.87 -56.48
N ARG A 3 9.09 35.43 -55.38
CA ARG A 3 10.11 34.94 -54.44
C ARG A 3 9.79 33.53 -53.92
N CYS A 4 10.80 32.67 -53.77
CA CYS A 4 10.70 31.44 -52.99
C CYS A 4 11.62 31.55 -51.76
N ALA A 5 11.01 31.47 -50.58
CA ALA A 5 11.64 31.65 -49.28
C ALA A 5 12.18 30.32 -48.75
N LEU A 6 13.40 30.32 -48.21
CA LEU A 6 13.86 29.30 -47.27
C LEU A 6 13.51 29.74 -45.85
N PHE A 7 12.61 29.00 -45.20
CA PHE A 7 12.41 29.02 -43.76
C PHE A 7 12.71 27.61 -43.25
N CYS A 8 13.88 27.41 -42.64
CA CYS A 8 14.17 26.24 -41.82
C CYS A 8 13.48 26.44 -40.47
N ALA A 9 12.35 25.76 -40.26
CA ALA A 9 11.72 25.66 -38.95
C ALA A 9 12.46 24.61 -38.12
N LEU A 10 13.16 25.03 -37.06
CA LEU A 10 13.55 24.14 -35.96
C LEU A 10 12.27 23.66 -35.26
N ALA A 11 11.93 22.39 -35.45
CA ALA A 11 10.94 21.72 -34.61
C ALA A 11 11.60 21.40 -33.26
N ALA A 12 11.45 22.29 -32.28
CA ALA A 12 11.69 21.96 -30.89
C ALA A 12 10.60 20.96 -30.45
N GLY A 13 10.99 19.69 -30.29
CA GLY A 13 10.10 18.65 -29.76
C GLY A 13 9.72 18.96 -28.32
N LEU A 14 8.48 19.40 -28.13
CA LEU A 14 7.81 19.35 -26.83
C LEU A 14 7.59 17.87 -26.50
N ALA A 15 8.50 17.28 -25.71
CA ALA A 15 8.23 16.03 -25.03
C ALA A 15 7.07 16.27 -24.05
N GLY A 16 5.87 15.85 -24.45
CA GLY A 16 4.65 16.06 -23.68
C GLY A 16 4.58 15.25 -22.37
N PRO A 17 3.61 15.55 -21.49
CA PRO A 17 3.46 14.98 -20.15
C PRO A 17 3.28 13.45 -20.11
N ALA A 18 2.90 12.80 -21.22
CA ALA A 18 2.69 11.34 -21.25
C ALA A 18 3.93 10.51 -20.89
N LEU A 19 5.15 11.03 -21.11
CA LEU A 19 6.39 10.32 -20.75
C LEU A 19 6.71 10.43 -19.24
N ALA A 20 6.22 11.48 -18.57
CA ALA A 20 6.38 11.62 -17.13
C ALA A 20 5.55 10.55 -16.42
N ASP A 21 4.27 10.41 -16.79
CA ASP A 21 3.33 9.48 -16.17
C ASP A 21 3.83 8.02 -16.23
N GLU A 22 4.43 7.60 -17.35
CA GLU A 22 4.98 6.25 -17.49
C GLU A 22 6.22 6.02 -16.64
N LYS A 23 7.14 7.00 -16.57
CA LYS A 23 8.33 6.92 -15.71
C LYS A 23 7.94 6.82 -14.25
N CYS A 24 7.06 7.70 -13.78
CA CYS A 24 6.65 7.77 -12.38
C CYS A 24 5.92 6.50 -11.95
N ARG A 25 4.99 6.00 -12.80
CA ARG A 25 4.36 4.69 -12.62
C ARG A 25 5.39 3.57 -12.53
N GLY A 26 6.38 3.56 -13.42
CA GLY A 26 7.46 2.58 -13.43
C GLY A 26 8.29 2.59 -12.16
N GLU A 27 8.63 3.77 -11.63
CA GLU A 27 9.38 3.92 -10.38
C GLU A 27 8.59 3.44 -9.16
N VAL A 28 7.30 3.77 -9.06
CA VAL A 28 6.42 3.25 -8.01
C VAL A 28 6.31 1.73 -8.09
N ALA A 29 6.08 1.19 -9.29
CA ALA A 29 6.02 -0.26 -9.52
C ALA A 29 7.33 -0.96 -9.10
N ALA A 30 8.48 -0.38 -9.49
CA ALA A 30 9.79 -0.90 -9.13
C ALA A 30 10.02 -0.88 -7.61
N ALA A 31 9.58 0.16 -6.90
CA ALA A 31 9.70 0.25 -5.45
C ALA A 31 8.91 -0.85 -4.72
N PHE A 32 7.65 -1.09 -5.11
CA PHE A 32 6.86 -2.18 -4.54
C PHE A 32 7.38 -3.57 -4.92
N ASN A 33 7.92 -3.73 -6.15
CA ASN A 33 8.60 -4.97 -6.52
C ASN A 33 9.88 -5.19 -5.69
N LYS A 34 10.63 -4.12 -5.39
CA LYS A 34 11.78 -4.19 -4.49
C LYS A 34 11.36 -4.60 -3.08
N GLN A 35 10.26 -4.07 -2.54
CA GLN A 35 9.71 -4.49 -1.25
C GLN A 35 9.42 -6.01 -1.20
N ARG A 36 8.90 -6.60 -2.29
CA ARG A 36 8.65 -8.07 -2.36
C ARG A 36 9.92 -8.91 -2.25
N THR A 37 11.08 -8.33 -2.52
CA THR A 37 12.38 -9.00 -2.36
C THR A 37 12.94 -8.92 -0.94
N SER A 38 12.30 -8.15 -0.05
CA SER A 38 12.71 -8.01 1.35
C SER A 38 12.50 -9.32 2.12
N ARG A 39 13.40 -9.61 3.06
CA ARG A 39 13.29 -10.79 3.94
C ARG A 39 12.06 -10.74 4.84
N ALA A 40 11.70 -9.55 5.28
CA ALA A 40 10.49 -9.25 5.99
C ALA A 40 10.12 -7.78 5.76
N PHE A 41 8.84 -7.45 5.94
CA PHE A 41 8.38 -6.07 6.01
C PHE A 41 7.12 -5.97 6.88
N ALA A 42 6.90 -4.80 7.44
CA ALA A 42 5.68 -4.46 8.17
C ALA A 42 5.00 -3.26 7.51
N MET A 43 3.68 -3.24 7.58
CA MET A 43 2.84 -2.13 7.14
C MET A 43 1.86 -1.80 8.28
N THR A 44 1.95 -0.59 8.82
CA THR A 44 0.99 -0.08 9.81
C THR A 44 0.09 0.92 9.13
N THR A 45 -1.21 0.63 9.10
CA THR A 45 -2.24 1.42 8.44
C THR A 45 -3.16 2.05 9.47
N GLU A 46 -3.38 3.35 9.36
CA GLU A 46 -4.42 4.10 10.04
C GLU A 46 -5.53 4.43 9.03
N LEU A 47 -6.74 3.91 9.27
CA LEU A 47 -7.92 4.17 8.45
C LEU A 47 -8.93 4.97 9.27
N LYS A 48 -9.31 6.15 8.77
CA LYS A 48 -10.36 6.93 9.41
C LYS A 48 -11.73 6.38 9.02
N THR A 49 -12.54 6.05 10.02
CA THR A 49 -13.92 5.59 9.85
C THR A 49 -14.88 6.50 10.64
N PRO A 50 -16.20 6.46 10.37
CA PRO A 50 -17.18 7.19 11.17
C PRO A 50 -17.15 6.83 12.66
N SER A 51 -16.72 5.60 13.00
CA SER A 51 -16.61 5.11 14.38
C SER A 51 -15.28 5.45 15.06
N GLY A 52 -14.36 6.13 14.34
CA GLY A 52 -13.02 6.49 14.79
C GLY A 52 -11.92 5.84 13.95
N VAL A 53 -10.67 5.96 14.40
CA VAL A 53 -9.52 5.44 13.65
C VAL A 53 -9.37 3.95 13.90
N VAL A 54 -9.31 3.17 12.83
CA VAL A 54 -8.96 1.75 12.85
C VAL A 54 -7.49 1.63 12.49
N GLU A 55 -6.72 0.96 13.34
CA GLU A 55 -5.32 0.63 13.08
C GLU A 55 -5.21 -0.84 12.62
N ILE A 56 -4.49 -1.06 11.53
CA ILE A 56 -4.19 -2.39 11.00
C ILE A 56 -2.68 -2.49 10.85
N LYS A 57 -2.05 -3.38 11.61
CA LYS A 57 -0.63 -3.70 11.42
C LYS A 57 -0.53 -5.07 10.77
N ALA A 58 0.07 -5.13 9.59
CA ALA A 58 0.35 -6.36 8.86
C ALA A 58 1.87 -6.56 8.74
N GLU A 59 2.35 -7.70 9.21
CA GLU A 59 3.74 -8.10 9.18
C GLU A 59 3.87 -9.33 8.29
N TYR A 60 4.82 -9.29 7.36
CA TYR A 60 5.04 -10.33 6.37
C TYR A 60 6.46 -10.85 6.49
N GLN A 61 6.58 -12.17 6.48
CA GLN A 61 7.83 -12.88 6.28
C GLN A 61 7.60 -13.89 5.13
N PRO A 62 7.92 -13.50 3.89
CA PRO A 62 7.73 -14.36 2.73
C PRO A 62 8.45 -15.71 2.86
N PRO A 63 7.93 -16.79 2.24
CA PRO A 63 6.80 -16.78 1.29
C PRO A 63 5.43 -16.98 1.94
N ASP A 64 5.37 -17.38 3.21
CA ASP A 64 4.20 -18.07 3.77
C ASP A 64 3.97 -17.77 5.26
N ARG A 65 4.47 -16.61 5.75
CA ARG A 65 4.18 -16.11 7.09
C ARG A 65 3.58 -14.72 7.04
N MET A 66 2.52 -14.53 7.81
CA MET A 66 1.91 -13.23 8.04
C MET A 66 1.35 -13.16 9.46
N ARG A 67 1.49 -12.00 10.10
CA ARG A 67 0.73 -11.63 11.30
C ARG A 67 0.01 -10.31 11.03
N GLN A 68 -1.28 -10.27 11.30
CA GLN A 68 -2.09 -9.06 11.19
C GLN A 68 -2.80 -8.80 12.51
N THR A 69 -2.68 -7.58 13.03
CA THR A 69 -3.48 -7.09 14.15
C THR A 69 -4.40 -5.97 13.67
N VAL A 70 -5.65 -6.02 14.10
CA VAL A 70 -6.67 -4.99 13.82
C VAL A 70 -7.19 -4.46 15.14
N THR A 71 -7.02 -3.17 15.36
CA THR A 71 -7.48 -2.44 16.54
C THR A 71 -8.51 -1.41 16.11
N ALA A 72 -9.74 -1.54 16.62
CA ALA A 72 -10.83 -0.63 16.33
C ALA A 72 -11.47 -0.08 17.62
N PRO A 73 -12.01 1.15 17.61
CA PRO A 73 -12.60 1.75 18.80
C PRO A 73 -13.76 0.90 19.35
N GLY A 74 -13.70 0.58 20.65
CA GLY A 74 -14.74 -0.19 21.33
C GLY A 74 -14.83 -1.67 20.92
N GLN A 75 -13.82 -2.22 20.24
CA GLN A 75 -13.73 -3.64 19.89
C GLN A 75 -12.48 -4.26 20.54
N GLU A 76 -12.53 -5.55 20.84
CA GLU A 76 -11.34 -6.29 21.23
C GLU A 76 -10.41 -6.46 20.01
N MET A 77 -9.11 -6.36 20.21
CA MET A 77 -8.14 -6.49 19.12
C MET A 77 -8.28 -7.88 18.48
N LEU A 78 -8.42 -7.90 17.16
CA LEU A 78 -8.38 -9.12 16.37
C LEU A 78 -6.96 -9.34 15.86
N GLU A 79 -6.39 -10.51 16.15
CA GLU A 79 -5.13 -10.94 15.58
C GLU A 79 -5.36 -12.15 14.67
N THR A 80 -4.68 -12.16 13.52
CA THR A 80 -4.69 -13.24 12.55
C THR A 80 -3.26 -13.60 12.19
N VAL A 81 -2.94 -14.88 12.19
CA VAL A 81 -1.62 -15.40 11.81
C VAL A 81 -1.78 -16.41 10.69
N LEU A 82 -0.99 -16.28 9.64
CA LEU A 82 -0.73 -17.34 8.66
C LEU A 82 0.62 -17.97 8.98
N TYR A 83 0.63 -19.28 9.18
CA TYR A 83 1.85 -20.08 9.30
C TYR A 83 1.80 -21.25 8.31
N GLY A 84 2.43 -21.06 7.15
CA GLY A 84 2.51 -22.06 6.10
C GLY A 84 1.18 -22.19 5.38
N GLN A 85 0.47 -23.29 5.66
CA GLN A 85 -0.85 -23.55 5.08
C GLN A 85 -2.00 -23.39 6.09
N ARG A 86 -1.68 -23.08 7.35
CA ARG A 86 -2.65 -22.95 8.44
C ARG A 86 -2.78 -21.49 8.83
N ALA A 87 -3.98 -21.09 9.18
CA ALA A 87 -4.24 -19.75 9.66
C ALA A 87 -4.97 -19.83 11.00
N TYR A 88 -4.66 -18.89 11.88
CA TYR A 88 -5.19 -18.83 13.23
C TYR A 88 -5.71 -17.42 13.48
N SER A 89 -6.73 -17.31 14.33
CA SER A 89 -7.16 -16.01 14.84
C SER A 89 -7.37 -16.05 16.34
N ARG A 90 -7.30 -14.87 16.95
CA ARG A 90 -7.71 -14.66 18.34
C ARG A 90 -8.36 -13.29 18.51
N GLN A 91 -9.33 -13.24 19.40
CA GLN A 91 -9.75 -12.04 20.11
C GLN A 91 -9.47 -12.30 21.59
N GLY A 92 -8.63 -11.48 22.21
CA GLY A 92 -8.11 -11.74 23.55
C GLY A 92 -6.99 -12.78 23.56
N THR A 93 -7.11 -13.82 24.39
CA THR A 93 -5.98 -14.73 24.71
C THR A 93 -6.05 -16.10 24.04
N LYS A 94 -7.21 -16.51 23.51
CA LYS A 94 -7.42 -17.86 22.99
C LYS A 94 -7.28 -17.89 21.47
N TRP A 95 -6.38 -18.75 20.99
CA TRP A 95 -6.23 -19.05 19.57
C TRP A 95 -7.26 -20.05 19.09
N GLU A 96 -7.78 -19.82 17.89
CA GLU A 96 -8.59 -20.76 17.14
C GLU A 96 -7.98 -20.93 15.75
N GLU A 97 -7.91 -22.17 15.26
CA GLU A 97 -7.52 -22.44 13.88
C GLU A 97 -8.70 -22.11 12.95
N LEU A 98 -8.42 -21.33 11.91
CA LEU A 98 -9.41 -20.97 10.91
C LEU A 98 -9.69 -22.15 9.98
N MET A 99 -10.92 -22.22 9.48
CA MET A 99 -11.29 -23.24 8.50
C MET A 99 -10.35 -23.22 7.27
N PRO A 100 -10.05 -24.38 6.66
CA PRO A 100 -9.14 -24.45 5.51
C PRO A 100 -9.49 -23.50 4.37
N ALA A 101 -10.78 -23.31 4.06
CA ALA A 101 -11.20 -22.38 3.00
C ALA A 101 -10.83 -20.91 3.31
N VAL A 102 -10.94 -20.51 4.58
CA VAL A 102 -10.52 -19.17 5.05
C VAL A 102 -9.00 -19.06 4.99
N ALA A 103 -8.28 -20.08 5.45
CA ALA A 103 -6.81 -20.12 5.36
C ALA A 103 -6.33 -19.99 3.90
N GLN A 104 -6.95 -20.67 2.94
CA GLN A 104 -6.62 -20.54 1.51
C GLN A 104 -6.84 -19.11 0.98
N THR A 105 -7.87 -18.42 1.47
CA THR A 105 -8.12 -17.02 1.10
C THR A 105 -7.01 -16.12 1.63
N ILE A 106 -6.58 -16.33 2.87
CA ILE A 106 -5.46 -15.60 3.49
C ILE A 106 -4.15 -15.89 2.75
N ILE A 107 -3.88 -17.15 2.37
CA ILE A 107 -2.70 -17.52 1.58
C ILE A 107 -2.70 -16.75 0.25
N ALA A 108 -3.83 -16.70 -0.47
CA ALA A 108 -3.93 -15.95 -1.72
C ALA A 108 -3.66 -14.44 -1.51
N GLN A 109 -4.16 -13.85 -0.42
CA GLN A 109 -3.90 -12.46 -0.07
C GLN A 109 -2.41 -12.21 0.25
N VAL A 110 -1.79 -13.08 1.04
CA VAL A 110 -0.35 -12.99 1.36
C VAL A 110 0.49 -13.10 0.11
N ARG A 111 0.17 -14.03 -0.81
CA ARG A 111 0.85 -14.15 -2.10
C ARG A 111 0.71 -12.89 -2.95
N ALA A 112 -0.48 -12.30 -3.04
CA ALA A 112 -0.70 -11.05 -3.76
C ALA A 112 0.11 -9.87 -3.15
N ALA A 113 0.27 -9.85 -1.84
CA ALA A 113 1.05 -8.82 -1.15
C ALA A 113 2.57 -9.01 -1.33
N THR A 114 3.05 -10.27 -1.32
CA THR A 114 4.49 -10.58 -1.14
C THR A 114 5.18 -11.17 -2.36
N ILE A 115 4.45 -11.81 -3.27
CA ILE A 115 5.02 -12.60 -4.37
C ILE A 115 4.53 -12.06 -5.72
N ASP A 116 3.21 -11.94 -5.87
CA ASP A 116 2.62 -11.64 -7.17
C ASP A 116 2.64 -10.12 -7.41
N PRO A 117 3.29 -9.62 -8.46
CA PRO A 117 3.25 -8.20 -8.79
C PRO A 117 1.83 -7.81 -9.20
N PRO A 118 1.36 -6.60 -8.81
CA PRO A 118 0.05 -6.11 -9.22
C PRO A 118 0.01 -6.00 -10.75
N LYS A 119 -1.11 -6.42 -11.33
CA LYS A 119 -1.34 -6.31 -12.79
C LYS A 119 -1.36 -4.84 -13.25
N GLU A 120 -1.84 -3.95 -12.39
CA GLU A 120 -1.94 -2.51 -12.62
C GLU A 120 -1.53 -1.77 -11.35
N VAL A 121 -0.64 -0.78 -11.48
CA VAL A 121 -0.16 0.05 -10.36
C VAL A 121 -0.91 1.39 -10.28
N GLY A 122 -1.59 1.78 -11.36
CA GLY A 122 -2.22 3.10 -11.52
C GLY A 122 -1.29 4.12 -12.19
N ASN A 123 -1.84 5.27 -12.59
CA ASN A 123 -1.05 6.37 -13.13
C ASN A 123 -0.59 7.28 -11.99
N PHE A 124 0.66 7.75 -12.07
CA PHE A 124 1.24 8.63 -11.07
C PHE A 124 1.91 9.84 -11.71
N ASP A 125 1.69 11.00 -11.13
CA ASP A 125 2.44 12.22 -11.37
C ASP A 125 3.71 12.21 -10.51
N CYS A 126 4.83 12.66 -11.07
CA CYS A 126 6.06 12.87 -10.31
C CYS A 126 5.99 14.19 -9.55
N MET A 127 6.01 14.11 -8.23
CA MET A 127 6.10 15.29 -7.37
C MET A 127 7.55 15.67 -7.07
N GLY A 128 8.49 14.76 -7.34
CA GLY A 128 9.92 14.95 -7.09
C GLY A 128 10.26 14.81 -5.60
N THR A 129 11.37 15.41 -5.19
CA THR A 129 11.78 15.43 -3.79
C THR A 129 10.86 16.33 -2.99
N THR A 130 10.31 15.82 -1.89
CA THR A 130 9.47 16.56 -0.96
C THR A 130 9.89 16.31 0.48
N THR A 131 9.57 17.23 1.38
CA THR A 131 9.86 17.13 2.80
C THR A 131 8.56 16.96 3.58
N LEU A 132 8.51 15.92 4.41
CA LEU A 132 7.40 15.66 5.32
C LEU A 132 7.98 15.36 6.71
N ASP A 133 7.50 16.08 7.74
CA ASP A 133 7.96 15.96 9.12
C ASP A 133 9.50 16.03 9.27
N GLY A 134 10.14 16.87 8.44
CA GLY A 134 11.60 17.05 8.44
C GLY A 134 12.40 15.95 7.75
N LYS A 135 11.75 14.93 7.15
CA LYS A 135 12.40 13.89 6.35
C LYS A 135 12.13 14.11 4.86
N GLU A 136 13.17 13.94 4.05
CA GLU A 136 13.07 14.00 2.59
C GLU A 136 12.61 12.66 2.00
N TYR A 137 11.76 12.74 0.99
CA TYR A 137 11.19 11.61 0.27
C TYR A 137 11.15 11.90 -1.23
N LEU A 138 11.19 10.85 -2.04
CA LEU A 138 10.76 10.93 -3.43
C LEU A 138 9.26 10.65 -3.49
N ALA A 139 8.47 11.60 -3.98
CA ALA A 139 7.01 11.53 -3.91
C ALA A 139 6.34 11.41 -5.27
N TYR A 140 5.24 10.66 -5.26
CA TYR A 140 4.40 10.38 -6.42
C TYR A 140 2.93 10.56 -6.02
N ARG A 141 2.14 11.15 -6.90
CA ARG A 141 0.72 11.41 -6.67
C ARG A 141 -0.13 10.65 -7.67
N SER A 142 -1.21 10.02 -7.22
CA SER A 142 -2.28 9.57 -8.10
C SER A 142 -3.63 10.14 -7.65
N VAL A 143 -4.61 10.09 -8.55
CA VAL A 143 -5.99 10.42 -8.28
C VAL A 143 -6.71 9.11 -7.91
N GLU A 144 -7.35 9.05 -6.74
CA GLU A 144 -8.16 7.90 -6.37
C GLU A 144 -9.43 7.85 -7.22
N LYS A 145 -9.76 6.66 -7.71
CA LYS A 145 -11.04 6.47 -8.42
C LYS A 145 -12.15 6.51 -7.37
N GLN A 146 -13.22 7.26 -7.62
CA GLN A 146 -14.31 7.41 -6.64
C GLN A 146 -14.94 6.08 -6.18
N ALA A 147 -14.91 5.04 -7.03
CA ALA A 147 -15.39 3.70 -6.69
C ALA A 147 -14.49 2.96 -5.67
N ASP A 148 -13.17 3.18 -5.72
CA ASP A 148 -12.20 2.50 -4.85
C ASP A 148 -12.22 3.08 -3.42
N ALA A 149 -12.81 4.26 -3.24
CA ALA A 149 -13.01 4.93 -1.96
C ALA A 149 -14.37 4.66 -1.29
N GLY A 150 -15.26 3.86 -1.91
CA GLY A 150 -16.63 3.63 -1.40
C GLY A 150 -17.44 4.93 -1.27
N ALA A 151 -17.10 5.93 -2.08
CA ALA A 151 -17.50 7.32 -1.83
C ALA A 151 -18.93 7.60 -2.31
N ALA A 152 -19.71 8.29 -1.46
CA ALA A 152 -21.02 8.80 -1.84
C ALA A 152 -20.90 9.88 -2.94
N THR A 153 -21.94 10.03 -3.75
CA THR A 153 -22.04 11.08 -4.77
C THR A 153 -21.80 12.45 -4.14
N GLY A 154 -20.77 13.17 -4.61
CA GLY A 154 -20.39 14.50 -4.08
C GLY A 154 -19.25 14.49 -3.05
N ALA A 155 -18.65 13.33 -2.75
CA ALA A 155 -17.44 13.26 -1.94
C ALA A 155 -16.26 14.03 -2.61
N PRO A 156 -15.38 14.64 -1.81
CA PRO A 156 -14.21 15.34 -2.34
C PRO A 156 -13.29 14.38 -3.10
N GLN A 157 -12.62 14.90 -4.13
CA GLN A 157 -11.57 14.16 -4.84
C GLN A 157 -10.46 13.81 -3.86
N LEU A 158 -10.10 12.53 -3.82
CA LEU A 158 -8.99 12.04 -3.01
C LEU A 158 -7.77 11.81 -3.90
N HIS A 159 -6.61 12.00 -3.30
CA HIS A 159 -5.32 11.74 -3.90
C HIS A 159 -4.53 10.79 -3.04
N ARG A 160 -3.85 9.85 -3.70
CA ARG A 160 -2.86 8.99 -3.05
C ARG A 160 -1.48 9.55 -3.28
N MET A 161 -0.72 9.68 -2.21
CA MET A 161 0.68 10.05 -2.21
C MET A 161 1.50 8.82 -1.80
N ILE A 162 2.38 8.38 -2.67
CA ILE A 162 3.40 7.37 -2.36
C ILE A 162 4.71 8.11 -2.12
N TYR A 163 5.31 7.87 -0.96
CA TYR A 163 6.61 8.41 -0.59
C TYR A 163 7.61 7.27 -0.50
N LEU A 164 8.70 7.38 -1.25
CA LEU A 164 9.81 6.44 -1.21
C LEU A 164 10.95 7.03 -0.40
N ASP A 165 11.65 6.17 0.35
CA ASP A 165 12.91 6.56 0.98
C ASP A 165 13.98 6.72 -0.12
N PRO A 166 14.60 7.90 -0.27
CA PRO A 166 15.53 8.16 -1.38
C PRO A 166 16.82 7.35 -1.28
N LYS A 167 17.19 6.85 -0.09
CA LYS A 167 18.40 6.05 0.10
C LYS A 167 18.18 4.60 -0.29
N THR A 168 17.04 4.03 0.12
CA THR A 168 16.76 2.60 -0.10
C THR A 168 15.93 2.36 -1.36
N GLY A 169 15.20 3.36 -1.86
CA GLY A 169 14.22 3.21 -2.95
C GLY A 169 13.01 2.36 -2.56
N LEU A 170 12.79 2.10 -1.27
CA LEU A 170 11.65 1.34 -0.77
C LEU A 170 10.49 2.28 -0.41
N PRO A 171 9.22 1.83 -0.53
CA PRO A 171 8.07 2.56 -0.01
C PRO A 171 8.26 2.87 1.48
N ALA A 172 8.03 4.11 1.89
CA ALA A 172 8.09 4.54 3.28
C ALA A 172 6.71 4.92 3.80
N LEU A 173 5.93 5.64 2.99
CA LEU A 173 4.58 6.08 3.34
C LEU A 173 3.63 5.97 2.14
N ASN A 174 2.36 5.72 2.43
CA ASN A 174 1.26 5.80 1.48
C ASN A 174 0.11 6.54 2.15
N ILE A 175 -0.21 7.74 1.69
CA ILE A 175 -1.19 8.64 2.31
C ILE A 175 -2.31 8.89 1.31
N VAL A 176 -3.56 8.75 1.73
CA VAL A 176 -4.73 9.20 0.97
C VAL A 176 -5.39 10.33 1.73
N ALA A 177 -5.53 11.48 1.07
CA ALA A 177 -6.13 12.68 1.62
C ALA A 177 -6.85 13.48 0.52
N GLY A 178 -7.71 14.42 0.92
CA GLY A 178 -8.28 15.41 0.01
C GLY A 178 -7.26 16.47 -0.45
N ASP A 179 -7.74 17.46 -1.19
CA ASP A 179 -6.91 18.58 -1.64
C ASP A 179 -6.67 19.63 -0.52
N GLY A 180 -5.43 20.10 -0.43
CA GLY A 180 -5.03 21.25 0.40
C GLY A 180 -4.16 20.90 1.62
N PRO A 181 -3.49 21.89 2.22
CA PRO A 181 -2.50 21.67 3.29
C PRO A 181 -3.10 21.17 4.62
N ASN A 182 -4.40 21.38 4.82
CA ASN A 182 -5.14 20.91 6.00
C ASN A 182 -6.16 19.82 5.64
N ALA A 183 -6.01 19.20 4.48
CA ALA A 183 -6.90 18.13 4.06
C ALA A 183 -6.79 16.97 5.02
N GLU A 184 -7.94 16.42 5.37
CA GLU A 184 -8.00 15.29 6.27
C GLU A 184 -7.43 14.04 5.60
N THR A 185 -6.52 13.36 6.31
CA THR A 185 -6.01 12.06 5.89
C THR A 185 -7.04 10.99 6.23
N VAL A 186 -7.52 10.28 5.21
CA VAL A 186 -8.48 9.19 5.38
C VAL A 186 -7.79 7.84 5.50
N PHE A 187 -6.57 7.72 4.95
CA PHE A 187 -5.73 6.54 5.03
C PHE A 187 -4.27 6.94 5.12
N LYS A 188 -3.53 6.32 6.03
CA LYS A 188 -2.07 6.42 6.09
C LYS A 188 -1.51 5.03 6.33
N ALA A 189 -0.61 4.57 5.46
CA ALA A 189 0.21 3.39 5.72
C ALA A 189 1.68 3.79 5.84
N THR A 190 2.34 3.25 6.85
CA THR A 190 3.78 3.38 7.10
C THR A 190 4.43 2.02 6.92
N TYR A 191 5.58 1.98 6.25
CA TYR A 191 6.28 0.75 5.91
C TYR A 191 7.62 0.65 6.63
N ASP A 192 7.90 -0.52 7.20
CA ASP A 192 9.16 -0.85 7.86
C ASP A 192 9.76 -2.13 7.29
N TYR A 193 11.10 -2.22 7.28
CA TYR A 193 11.85 -3.31 6.65
C TYR A 193 12.87 -3.93 7.62
N PRO A 194 12.43 -4.63 8.67
CA PRO A 194 13.33 -5.31 9.59
C PRO A 194 14.03 -6.50 8.91
N GLU A 195 15.21 -6.86 9.41
CA GLU A 195 15.94 -8.04 8.90
C GLU A 195 15.22 -9.36 9.20
N LYS A 196 14.43 -9.38 10.29
CA LYS A 196 13.67 -10.53 10.77
C LYS A 196 12.39 -10.07 11.47
N ILE A 197 11.31 -10.82 11.27
CA ILE A 197 10.10 -10.80 12.09
C ILE A 197 9.90 -12.22 12.62
N GLU A 198 9.45 -12.36 13.86
CA GLU A 198 9.09 -13.66 14.43
C GLU A 198 7.56 -13.80 14.41
N ILE A 199 7.10 -14.77 13.64
CA ILE A 199 5.69 -15.16 13.51
C ILE A 199 5.62 -16.64 13.92
N GLU A 200 4.87 -16.93 14.97
CA GLU A 200 4.81 -18.26 15.59
C GLU A 200 3.66 -19.10 15.01
N ASP A 201 3.81 -20.42 15.11
CA ASP A 201 2.73 -21.37 14.79
C ASP A 201 1.87 -21.62 16.04
N HIS A 202 0.63 -22.04 15.85
CA HIS A 202 -0.30 -22.37 16.94
C HIS A 202 -0.93 -23.75 16.74
N PRO A 203 -0.12 -24.83 16.73
CA PRO A 203 -0.59 -26.14 16.30
C PRO A 203 -1.69 -26.74 17.19
N ASP A 204 -1.73 -26.36 18.46
CA ASP A 204 -2.70 -26.82 19.45
C ASP A 204 -4.01 -26.01 19.47
N ALA A 205 -4.13 -24.98 18.60
CA ALA A 205 -5.36 -24.20 18.51
C ALA A 205 -6.51 -25.07 17.99
N PRO A 206 -7.65 -25.14 18.69
CA PRO A 206 -8.81 -25.88 18.20
C PRO A 206 -9.37 -25.22 16.94
N LEU A 207 -9.90 -26.04 16.02
CA LEU A 207 -10.61 -25.52 14.86
C LEU A 207 -11.82 -24.68 15.30
N VAL A 208 -11.94 -23.49 14.71
CA VAL A 208 -13.06 -22.58 14.95
C VAL A 208 -14.38 -23.30 14.66
N LYS A 209 -15.31 -23.23 15.61
CA LYS A 209 -16.65 -23.77 15.42
C LYS A 209 -17.47 -22.79 14.60
N MET A 210 -18.14 -23.27 13.55
CA MET A 210 -19.13 -22.45 12.85
C MET A 210 -20.15 -21.94 13.87
N ARG A 211 -20.32 -20.62 13.93
CA ARG A 211 -21.41 -19.96 14.66
C ARG A 211 -22.52 -19.61 13.68
#